data_AF-A0A7J4S9L2-F1
#
_entry.id   AF-A0A7J4S9L2-F1
#
_cell.length_a   1.000
_cell.length_b   1.000
_cell.length_c   1.000
_cell.angle_alpha   90.00
_cell.angle_beta   90.00
_cell.angle_gamma   90.00
#
_symmetry.space_group_name_H-M   'P 1'
#
loop_
_entity.id
_entity.type
_entity.pdbx_description
1 polymer ?
#
loop_
_entity_poly.entity_id
_entity_poly.type
_entity_poly.pdbx_seq_one_letter_code
_entity_poly.pdbx_strand_id
1 'polypeptide(L)'
;MAAPPKDARTVLKFANDHAHWSIDLADTKANVIMAAGAILAGLLINQSVPACGGGARYLLLLAVVLSLSSACAGLGTLFPRTRSAGQGSLLHFVDIDRFPDAAAYLASVQNLTPADADRELAKQTWELARIEDRKFFWLRWAFRLFGLCLTAAIIGVVWARLACG
;
A
#
# COMPACT_ATOMS: atom_id res chain seq x y z
N MET A 1 -6.44 14.53 -37.31
CA MET A 1 -6.09 13.83 -36.07
C MET A 1 -5.44 12.52 -36.47
N ALA A 2 -4.13 12.38 -36.24
CA ALA A 2 -3.41 11.15 -36.59
C ALA A 2 -3.92 10.00 -35.71
N ALA A 3 -4.18 8.84 -36.31
CA ALA A 3 -4.55 7.65 -35.57
C ALA A 3 -3.43 7.34 -34.55
N PRO A 4 -3.76 7.03 -33.28
CA PRO A 4 -2.75 6.61 -32.33
C PRO A 4 -2.00 5.40 -32.90
N PRO A 5 -0.65 5.36 -32.81
CA PRO A 5 0.11 4.24 -33.34
C PRO A 5 -0.38 2.94 -32.69
N LYS A 6 -0.43 1.83 -33.46
CA LYS A 6 -0.89 0.51 -32.99
C LYS A 6 -0.21 0.04 -31.69
N ASP A 7 0.93 0.63 -31.33
CA ASP A 7 1.67 0.39 -30.09
C ASP A 7 1.10 1.09 -28.85
N ALA A 8 0.43 2.24 -28.98
CA ALA A 8 0.02 3.05 -27.84
C ALA A 8 -0.97 2.32 -26.92
N ARG A 9 -1.97 1.64 -27.51
CA ARG A 9 -2.95 0.86 -26.76
C ARG A 9 -2.31 -0.33 -26.03
N THR A 10 -1.34 -0.99 -26.67
CA THR A 10 -0.58 -2.10 -26.06
C THR A 10 0.22 -1.61 -24.86
N VAL A 11 0.89 -0.47 -25.00
CA VAL A 11 1.64 0.17 -23.91
C VAL A 11 0.71 0.56 -22.75
N LEU A 12 -0.46 1.14 -23.04
CA LEU A 12 -1.43 1.51 -22.01
C LEU A 12 -2.00 0.31 -21.25
N LYS A 13 -2.33 -0.78 -21.97
CA LYS A 13 -2.77 -2.03 -21.33
C LYS A 13 -1.67 -2.61 -20.46
N PHE A 14 -0.44 -2.70 -21.00
CA PHE A 14 0.70 -3.18 -20.24
C PHE A 14 0.96 -2.35 -18.98
N ALA A 15 0.90 -1.01 -19.08
CA ALA A 15 1.07 -0.13 -17.93
C ALA A 15 -0.05 -0.29 -16.89
N ASN A 16 -1.29 -0.47 -17.33
CA ASN A 16 -2.43 -0.73 -16.45
C ASN A 16 -2.27 -2.07 -15.71
N ASP A 17 -1.95 -3.14 -16.44
CA ASP A 17 -1.74 -4.48 -15.88
C ASP A 17 -0.55 -4.48 -14.91
N HIS A 18 0.53 -3.77 -15.26
CA HIS A 18 1.70 -3.60 -14.40
C HIS A 18 1.34 -2.86 -13.11
N ALA A 19 0.55 -1.78 -13.19
CA ALA A 19 0.11 -1.03 -12.01
C ALA A 19 -0.74 -1.89 -11.07
N HIS A 20 -1.66 -2.70 -11.60
CA HIS A 20 -2.42 -3.66 -10.79
C HIS A 20 -1.50 -4.66 -10.08
N TRP A 21 -0.58 -5.28 -10.83
CA TRP A 21 0.38 -6.22 -10.26
C TRP A 21 1.26 -5.58 -9.17
N SER A 22 1.75 -4.35 -9.40
CA SER A 22 2.55 -3.61 -8.41
C SER A 22 1.76 -3.26 -7.15
N ILE A 23 0.47 -2.94 -7.29
CA ILE A 23 -0.42 -2.71 -6.16
C ILE A 23 -0.63 -3.99 -5.34
N ASP A 24 -0.89 -5.13 -5.99
CA ASP A 24 -1.06 -6.42 -5.30
C ASP A 24 0.22 -6.84 -4.56
N LEU A 25 1.37 -6.60 -5.17
CA LEU A 25 2.67 -6.83 -4.56
C LEU A 25 2.90 -5.92 -3.34
N ALA A 26 2.51 -4.64 -3.44
CA ALA A 26 2.61 -3.69 -2.34
C ALA A 26 1.70 -4.10 -1.16
N ASP A 27 0.48 -4.54 -1.44
CA ASP A 27 -0.48 -5.01 -0.43
C ASP A 27 0.01 -6.30 0.25
N THR A 28 0.58 -7.22 -0.52
CA THR A 28 1.21 -8.44 0.02
C THR A 28 2.36 -8.09 0.95
N LYS A 29 3.26 -7.18 0.55
CA LYS A 29 4.38 -6.73 1.39
C LYS A 29 3.90 -6.02 2.65
N ALA A 30 2.86 -5.19 2.55
CA ALA A 30 2.27 -4.50 3.69
C ALA A 30 1.69 -5.50 4.71
N ASN A 31 0.95 -6.50 4.25
CA ASN A 31 0.40 -7.57 5.10
C ASN A 31 1.52 -8.33 5.84
N VAL A 32 2.61 -8.67 5.15
CA VAL A 32 3.76 -9.35 5.76
C VAL A 32 4.40 -8.49 6.85
N ILE A 33 4.65 -7.20 6.60
CA ILE A 33 5.23 -6.28 7.60
C ILE A 33 4.29 -6.10 8.78
N MET A 34 2.99 -5.94 8.55
CA MET A 34 2.01 -5.82 9.62
C MET A 34 2.00 -7.05 10.53
N ALA A 35 1.97 -8.25 9.94
CA ALA A 35 2.02 -9.49 10.70
C ALA A 35 3.32 -9.61 11.49
N ALA A 36 4.46 -9.37 10.85
CA ALA A 36 5.77 -9.40 11.51
C ALA A 36 5.87 -8.37 12.65
N GLY A 37 5.37 -7.15 12.43
CA GLY A 37 5.34 -6.10 13.44
C GLY A 37 4.43 -6.42 14.63
N ALA A 38 3.25 -7.00 14.38
CA ALA A 38 2.35 -7.41 15.45
C ALA A 38 2.95 -8.54 16.30
N ILE A 39 3.54 -9.56 15.65
CA ILE A 39 4.22 -10.66 16.32
C ILE A 39 5.39 -10.13 17.15
N LEU A 40 6.24 -9.29 16.56
CA LEU A 40 7.40 -8.73 17.25
C LEU A 40 6.99 -7.87 18.45
N ALA A 41 5.96 -7.03 18.30
CA ALA A 41 5.42 -6.24 19.41
C ALA A 41 4.94 -7.16 20.55
N GLY A 42 4.20 -8.22 20.24
CA GLY A 42 3.74 -9.20 21.24
C GLY A 42 4.89 -9.91 21.95
N LEU A 43 5.93 -10.31 21.21
CA LEU A 43 7.14 -10.92 21.79
C LEU A 43 7.86 -9.95 22.73
N LEU A 44 8.05 -8.70 22.31
CA LEU A 44 8.74 -7.68 23.11
C LEU A 44 7.96 -7.27 24.36
N ILE A 45 6.64 -7.20 24.30
CA ILE A 45 5.78 -6.92 25.46
C ILE A 45 5.87 -8.04 26.50
N ASN A 46 5.92 -9.30 26.05
CA ASN A 46 6.02 -10.46 26.93
C ASN A 46 7.43 -10.73 27.45
N GLN A 47 8.44 -10.00 26.98
CA GLN A 47 9.81 -10.17 27.42
C GLN A 47 9.99 -9.59 28.83
N SER A 48 10.37 -10.44 29.79
CA SER A 48 10.72 -9.99 31.15
C SER A 48 12.04 -9.22 31.12
N VAL A 49 11.96 -7.91 31.38
CA VAL A 49 13.15 -7.05 31.47
C VAL A 49 13.60 -6.99 32.93
N PRO A 50 14.81 -7.49 33.27
CA PRO A 50 15.32 -7.43 34.63
C PRO A 50 15.54 -5.97 35.09
N ALA A 51 15.28 -5.70 36.37
CA ALA A 51 15.23 -4.34 36.94
C ALA A 51 16.57 -3.58 36.89
N CYS A 52 17.69 -4.29 36.75
CA CYS A 52 19.05 -3.74 36.65
C CYS A 52 19.33 -2.97 35.35
N GLY A 53 18.48 -3.10 34.31
CA GLY A 53 18.68 -2.50 32.98
C GLY A 53 17.73 -1.35 32.64
N GLY A 54 17.65 -0.30 33.47
CA GLY A 54 16.71 0.81 33.28
C GLY A 54 16.71 1.43 31.87
N GLY A 55 17.89 1.63 31.25
CA GLY A 55 18.03 2.12 29.88
C GLY A 55 17.54 1.12 28.81
N ALA A 56 17.80 -0.17 29.01
CA ALA A 56 17.34 -1.24 28.13
C ALA A 56 15.81 -1.33 28.08
N ARG A 57 15.13 -1.08 29.21
CA ARG A 57 13.66 -1.03 29.27
C ARG A 57 13.09 0.04 28.35
N TYR A 58 13.66 1.25 28.33
CA TYR A 58 13.19 2.32 27.45
C TYR A 58 13.42 2.00 25.96
N LEU A 59 14.54 1.37 25.62
CA LEU A 59 14.81 0.92 24.24
C LEU A 59 13.82 -0.15 23.77
N LEU A 60 13.46 -1.09 24.63
CA LEU A 60 12.46 -2.12 24.31
C LEU A 60 11.05 -1.52 24.18
N LEU A 61 10.67 -0.57 25.03
CA LEU A 61 9.42 0.17 24.88
C LEU A 61 9.38 0.98 23.57
N LEU A 62 10.49 1.64 23.22
CA LEU A 62 10.62 2.33 21.94
C LEU A 62 10.46 1.36 20.76
N ALA A 63 11.07 0.17 20.84
CA ALA A 63 10.91 -0.86 19.82
C ALA A 63 9.44 -1.30 19.68
N VAL A 64 8.70 -1.50 20.77
CA VAL A 64 7.26 -1.80 20.72
C VAL A 64 6.49 -0.69 20.01
N VAL A 65 6.72 0.57 20.37
CA VAL A 65 6.06 1.73 19.75
C VAL A 65 6.36 1.80 18.25
N LEU A 66 7.63 1.59 17.86
CA LEU A 66 8.04 1.56 16.45
C LEU A 66 7.41 0.40 15.68
N SER A 67 7.28 -0.77 16.30
CA SER A 67 6.64 -1.95 15.71
C SER A 67 5.16 -1.69 15.43
N LEU A 68 4.43 -1.16 16.41
CA LEU A 68 3.03 -0.78 16.25
C LEU A 68 2.86 0.33 15.21
N SER A 69 3.74 1.34 15.22
CA SER A 69 3.74 2.41 14.23
C SER A 69 3.98 1.89 12.81
N SER A 70 4.87 0.90 12.65
CA SER A 70 5.11 0.21 11.38
C SER A 70 3.86 -0.53 10.89
N ALA A 71 3.17 -1.26 11.78
CA ALA A 71 1.92 -1.92 11.45
C ALA A 71 0.81 -0.92 11.06
N CYS A 72 0.70 0.21 11.76
CA CYS A 72 -0.22 1.28 11.39
C CYS A 72 0.12 1.91 10.03
N ALA A 73 1.40 2.10 9.72
CA ALA A 73 1.82 2.55 8.39
C ALA A 73 1.47 1.52 7.30
N GLY A 74 1.58 0.22 7.60
CA GLY A 74 1.15 -0.87 6.74
C GLY A 74 -0.36 -0.82 6.45
N LEU A 75 -1.20 -0.57 7.46
CA LEU A 75 -2.64 -0.32 7.27
C LEU A 75 -2.91 0.86 6.33
N GLY A 76 -2.06 1.89 6.40
CA GLY A 76 -2.10 3.03 5.49
C GLY A 76 -1.84 2.67 4.01
N THR A 77 -1.21 1.53 3.72
CA THR A 77 -1.04 0.99 2.37
C THR A 77 -2.31 0.27 1.88
N LEU A 78 -2.96 -0.48 2.79
CA LEU A 78 -4.15 -1.29 2.48
C LEU A 78 -5.43 -0.48 2.36
N PHE A 79 -5.48 0.72 2.97
CA PHE A 79 -6.71 1.51 2.98
C PHE A 79 -7.17 1.84 1.55
N PRO A 80 -8.39 1.45 1.15
CA PRO A 80 -8.88 1.66 -0.21
C PRO A 80 -9.00 3.15 -0.48
N ARG A 81 -8.18 3.64 -1.42
CA ARG A 81 -8.18 5.04 -1.85
C ARG A 81 -8.70 5.10 -3.28
N THR A 82 -10.01 4.91 -3.43
CA THR A 82 -10.68 5.14 -4.71
C THR A 82 -11.12 6.59 -4.77
N ARG A 83 -10.53 7.35 -5.69
CA ARG A 83 -11.12 8.62 -6.12
C ARG A 83 -11.95 8.31 -7.36
N SER A 84 -13.27 8.47 -7.28
CA SER A 84 -14.08 8.62 -8.49
C SER A 84 -13.56 9.88 -9.16
N ALA A 85 -12.87 9.72 -10.29
CA ALA A 85 -12.54 10.85 -11.14
C ALA A 85 -13.91 11.39 -11.59
N GLY A 86 -14.34 12.53 -11.06
CA GLY A 86 -15.71 13.05 -11.11
C GLY A 86 -16.32 13.31 -12.50
N GLN A 87 -15.79 12.73 -13.56
CA GLN A 87 -16.35 12.65 -14.90
C GLN A 87 -16.49 11.16 -15.25
N GLY A 88 -17.74 10.70 -15.34
CA GLY A 88 -18.16 9.29 -15.40
C GLY A 88 -17.30 8.42 -16.31
N SER A 89 -16.36 7.69 -15.70
CA SER A 89 -15.53 6.70 -16.36
C SER A 89 -16.35 5.45 -16.64
N LEU A 90 -16.50 5.09 -17.91
CA LEU A 90 -17.20 3.86 -18.32
C LEU A 90 -16.49 2.57 -17.88
N LEU A 91 -15.25 2.68 -17.42
CA LEU A 91 -14.45 1.54 -16.96
C LEU A 91 -14.29 1.51 -15.42
N HIS A 92 -14.85 2.48 -14.68
CA HIS A 92 -14.67 2.56 -13.22
C HIS A 92 -15.93 2.10 -12.50
N PHE A 93 -15.81 1.11 -11.62
CA PHE A 93 -16.97 0.47 -10.99
C PHE A 93 -17.92 1.44 -10.26
N VAL A 94 -17.38 2.47 -9.59
CA VAL A 94 -18.20 3.50 -8.92
C VAL A 94 -19.03 4.32 -9.90
N ASP A 95 -18.52 4.52 -11.12
CA ASP A 95 -19.19 5.29 -12.15
C ASP A 95 -20.15 4.40 -12.97
N ILE A 96 -19.87 3.10 -13.08
CA ILE A 96 -20.79 2.09 -13.66
C ILE A 96 -22.05 1.97 -12.79
N ASP A 97 -21.90 1.98 -11.46
CA ASP A 97 -23.03 1.91 -10.52
C ASP A 97 -23.97 3.13 -10.59
N ARG A 98 -23.53 4.23 -11.23
CA ARG A 98 -24.37 5.42 -11.46
C ARG A 98 -25.30 5.29 -12.67
N PHE A 99 -25.16 4.24 -13.48
CA PHE A 99 -26.08 4.00 -14.59
C PHE A 99 -27.43 3.47 -14.06
N PRO A 100 -28.56 3.93 -14.62
CA PRO A 100 -29.88 3.55 -14.14
C PRO A 100 -30.20 2.06 -14.35
N ASP A 101 -29.66 1.46 -15.41
CA ASP A 101 -29.77 0.03 -15.69
C ASP A 101 -28.61 -0.48 -16.55
N ALA A 102 -28.51 -1.81 -16.68
CA ALA A 102 -27.47 -2.46 -17.47
C ALA A 102 -27.56 -2.13 -18.97
N ALA A 103 -28.77 -1.84 -19.49
CA ALA A 103 -28.97 -1.52 -20.89
C ALA A 103 -28.40 -0.13 -21.24
N ALA A 104 -28.58 0.86 -20.37
CA ALA A 104 -28.02 2.19 -20.48
C ALA A 104 -26.49 2.16 -20.44
N TYR A 105 -25.91 1.34 -19.56
CA TYR A 105 -24.46 1.11 -19.56
C TYR A 105 -24.00 0.46 -20.87
N LEU A 106 -24.66 -0.61 -21.32
CA LEU A 106 -24.29 -1.32 -22.55
C LEU A 106 -24.36 -0.39 -23.79
N ALA A 107 -25.41 0.42 -23.89
CA ALA A 107 -25.56 1.41 -24.95
C ALA A 107 -24.43 2.46 -24.91
N SER A 108 -24.04 2.92 -23.73
CA SER A 108 -22.92 3.87 -23.58
C SER A 108 -21.59 3.26 -24.00
N VAL A 109 -21.36 1.97 -23.70
CA VAL A 109 -20.15 1.25 -24.12
C VAL A 109 -20.14 0.99 -25.63
N GLN A 110 -21.28 0.63 -26.22
CA GLN A 110 -21.39 0.37 -27.66
C GLN A 110 -21.19 1.62 -28.52
N ASN A 111 -21.46 2.81 -27.97
CA ASN A 111 -21.29 4.09 -28.65
C ASN A 111 -19.86 4.66 -28.53
N LEU A 112 -18.95 4.00 -27.79
CA LEU A 112 -17.56 4.46 -27.64
C LEU A 112 -16.78 4.28 -28.93
N THR A 113 -16.07 5.33 -29.34
CA THR A 113 -15.05 5.19 -30.38
C THR A 113 -13.79 4.54 -29.78
N PRO A 114 -12.95 3.86 -30.59
CA PRO A 114 -11.66 3.35 -30.11
C PRO A 114 -10.78 4.43 -29.47
N ALA A 115 -10.85 5.68 -29.96
CA ALA A 115 -10.10 6.79 -29.42
C ALA A 115 -10.58 7.22 -28.03
N ASP A 116 -11.89 7.14 -27.76
CA ASP A 116 -12.46 7.43 -26.45
C ASP A 116 -12.05 6.35 -25.43
N ALA A 117 -12.04 5.08 -25.84
CA ALA A 117 -11.59 3.97 -25.01
C ALA A 117 -10.10 4.10 -24.63
N ASP A 118 -9.23 4.49 -25.57
CA ASP A 118 -7.81 4.72 -25.31
C ASP A 118 -7.59 5.92 -24.36
N ARG A 119 -8.39 6.98 -24.50
CA ARG A 119 -8.36 8.14 -23.59
C ARG A 119 -8.77 7.75 -22.17
N GLU A 120 -9.83 6.96 -22.02
CA GLU A 120 -10.28 6.51 -20.71
C GLU A 120 -9.24 5.59 -20.06
N LEU A 121 -8.66 4.66 -20.83
CA LEU A 121 -7.59 3.80 -20.35
C LEU A 121 -6.37 4.61 -19.87
N ALA A 122 -5.94 5.62 -20.64
CA ALA A 122 -4.83 6.49 -20.25
C ALA A 122 -5.12 7.27 -18.94
N LYS A 123 -6.36 7.75 -18.77
CA LYS A 123 -6.82 8.43 -17.55
C LYS A 123 -6.80 7.47 -16.35
N GLN A 124 -7.25 6.24 -16.53
CA GLN A 124 -7.20 5.21 -15.48
C GLN A 124 -5.77 4.87 -15.09
N THR A 125 -4.89 4.62 -16.07
CA THR A 125 -3.47 4.36 -15.81
C THR A 125 -2.82 5.52 -15.05
N TRP A 126 -3.16 6.78 -15.37
CA TRP A 126 -2.66 7.94 -14.65
C TRP A 126 -3.13 7.99 -13.19
N GLU A 127 -4.41 7.72 -12.92
CA GLU A 127 -4.91 7.66 -11.55
C GLU A 127 -4.32 6.48 -10.77
N LEU A 128 -4.17 5.31 -11.41
CA LEU A 128 -3.53 4.13 -10.82
C LEU A 128 -2.08 4.43 -10.40
N ALA A 129 -1.31 5.09 -11.25
CA ALA A 129 0.07 5.48 -10.93
C ALA A 129 0.16 6.37 -9.67
N ARG A 130 -0.82 7.23 -9.44
CA ARG A 130 -0.87 8.08 -8.24
C ARG A 130 -1.25 7.30 -6.98
N ILE A 131 -2.15 6.31 -7.12
CA ILE A 131 -2.50 5.39 -6.03
C ILE A 131 -1.27 4.55 -5.67
N GLU A 132 -0.56 4.04 -6.68
CA GLU A 132 0.68 3.28 -6.55
C GLU A 132 1.75 4.07 -5.78
N ASP A 133 2.09 5.29 -6.22
CA ASP A 133 3.10 6.12 -5.54
C ASP A 133 2.76 6.33 -4.05
N ARG A 134 1.47 6.56 -3.74
CA ARG A 134 1.02 6.73 -2.36
C ARG A 134 1.12 5.43 -1.55
N LYS A 135 0.79 4.27 -2.14
CA LYS A 135 0.97 2.97 -1.49
C LYS A 135 2.45 2.70 -1.20
N PHE A 136 3.33 2.94 -2.17
CA PHE A 136 4.77 2.80 -1.97
C PHE A 136 5.34 3.83 -0.98
N PHE A 137 4.78 5.02 -0.86
CA PHE A 137 5.14 5.97 0.19
C PHE A 137 4.89 5.38 1.59
N TRP A 138 3.69 4.87 1.86
CA TRP A 138 3.38 4.26 3.16
C TRP A 138 4.16 2.98 3.41
N LEU A 139 4.35 2.14 2.38
CA LEU A 139 5.16 0.94 2.46
C LEU A 139 6.62 1.25 2.82
N ARG A 140 7.22 2.29 2.22
CA ARG A 140 8.58 2.75 2.59
C ARG A 140 8.67 3.16 4.06
N TRP A 141 7.67 3.86 4.58
CA TRP A 141 7.62 4.22 5.99
C TRP A 141 7.46 3.01 6.90
N ALA A 142 6.59 2.06 6.53
CA ALA A 142 6.42 0.81 7.27
C ALA A 142 7.75 0.04 7.39
N PHE A 143 8.48 -0.12 6.28
CA PHE A 143 9.80 -0.76 6.30
C PHE A 143 10.84 -0.01 7.12
N ARG A 144 10.90 1.33 7.02
CA ARG A 144 11.84 2.15 7.82
C ARG A 144 11.57 2.00 9.32
N LEU A 145 10.31 2.12 9.73
CA LEU A 145 9.91 1.96 11.13
C LEU A 145 10.18 0.55 11.64
N PHE A 146 9.92 -0.48 10.81
CA PHE A 146 10.22 -1.87 11.16
C PHE A 146 11.73 -2.10 11.31
N GLY A 147 12.55 -1.54 10.41
CA GLY A 147 14.01 -1.60 10.52
C GLY A 147 14.52 -0.94 11.80
N LEU A 148 14.01 0.25 12.15
CA LEU A 148 14.34 0.94 13.40
C LEU A 148 13.86 0.16 14.64
N CYS A 149 12.71 -0.49 14.56
CA CYS A 149 12.23 -1.38 15.62
C CYS A 149 13.21 -2.52 15.86
N LEU A 150 13.68 -3.20 14.80
CA LEU A 150 14.61 -4.33 14.93
C LEU A 150 15.93 -3.90 15.55
N THR A 151 16.49 -2.76 15.13
CA THR A 151 17.75 -2.26 15.69
C THR A 151 17.60 -1.89 17.16
N ALA A 152 16.53 -1.17 17.52
CA ALA A 152 16.24 -0.82 18.91
C ALA A 152 16.01 -2.06 19.78
N ALA A 153 15.28 -3.05 19.26
CA ALA A 153 15.02 -4.31 19.95
C ALA A 153 16.32 -5.07 20.23
N ILE A 154 17.17 -5.27 19.21
CA ILE A 154 18.45 -6.00 19.36
C ILE A 154 19.34 -5.31 20.39
N ILE A 155 19.52 -3.99 20.29
CA ILE A 155 20.34 -3.23 21.24
C ILE A 155 19.76 -3.33 22.66
N GLY A 156 18.44 -3.17 22.79
CA GLY A 156 17.74 -3.27 24.07
C GLY A 156 17.91 -4.64 24.74
N VAL A 157 17.76 -5.73 23.97
CA VAL A 157 17.93 -7.10 24.48
C VAL A 157 19.39 -7.36 24.86
N VAL A 158 20.35 -7.02 24.00
CA VAL A 158 21.77 -7.24 24.27
C VAL A 158 22.20 -6.46 25.52
N TRP A 159 21.80 -5.19 25.63
CA TRP A 159 22.12 -4.38 26.81
C TRP A 159 21.45 -4.96 28.07
N ALA A 160 20.18 -5.36 28.01
CA ALA A 160 19.52 -5.99 29.16
C ALA A 160 20.26 -7.24 29.65
N ARG A 161 20.84 -8.02 28.73
CA ARG A 161 21.64 -9.21 29.06
C ARG A 161 22.98 -8.84 29.67
N LEU A 162 23.69 -7.85 29.13
CA LEU A 162 24.99 -7.40 29.65
C LEU A 162 24.90 -6.66 30.98
N ALA A 163 23.83 -5.91 31.23
CA ALA A 163 23.65 -5.15 32.46
C ALA A 163 23.27 -6.03 33.67
N CYS A 164 22.83 -7.26 33.44
CA CYS A 164 22.29 -8.16 34.45
C CYS A 164 22.95 -9.56 34.47
N GLY A 165 23.97 -9.78 33.64
CA GLY A 165 24.82 -10.98 33.65
C GLY A 165 26.18 -10.64 34.23
#